data_AF-A0AA46DZ39-F1
#
_entry.id   AF-A0AA46DZ39-F1
#
_cell.length_a   1.000
_cell.length_b   1.000
_cell.length_c   1.000
_cell.angle_alpha   90.00
_cell.angle_beta   90.00
_cell.angle_gamma   90.00
#
_symmetry.space_group_name_H-M   'P 1'
#
loop_
_entity.id
_entity.type
_entity.pdbx_description
1 polymer ?
#
loop_
_entity_poly.entity_id
_entity_poly.type
_entity_poly.pdbx_seq_one_letter_code
_entity_poly.pdbx_strand_id
1 'polypeptide(L)' 'MELKNFKTMDINILFSIINMKLRDEFDSLEELVKYYDIDQKELEDKLNEAGYHYESNHNHFTKV' A
#
# COMPACT_ATOMS: atom_id res chain seq x y z
N MET A 1 9.54 -2.07 10.39
CA MET A 1 8.15 -2.55 10.45
C MET A 1 7.98 -3.59 9.36
N GLU A 2 7.50 -4.78 9.70
CA GLU A 2 7.26 -5.83 8.71
C GLU A 2 5.87 -5.63 8.10
N LEU A 3 5.80 -5.17 6.85
CA LEU A 3 4.54 -5.06 6.10
C LEU A 3 3.90 -6.42 5.81
N LYS A 4 4.59 -7.55 6.10
CA LYS A 4 4.08 -8.91 5.95
C LYS A 4 2.76 -9.18 6.72
N ASN A 5 2.50 -8.44 7.80
CA ASN A 5 1.26 -8.55 8.58
C ASN A 5 0.16 -7.56 8.15
N PHE A 6 0.25 -6.95 6.97
CA PHE A 6 -0.70 -5.94 6.51
C PHE A 6 -2.16 -6.38 6.58
N LYS A 7 -2.43 -7.69 6.42
CA LYS A 7 -3.76 -8.28 6.49
C LYS A 7 -4.50 -8.00 7.80
N THR A 8 -3.80 -7.85 8.92
CA THR A 8 -4.40 -7.60 10.24
C THR A 8 -4.20 -6.18 10.76
N MET A 9 -3.54 -5.31 9.99
CA MET A 9 -3.32 -3.92 10.41
C MET A 9 -4.61 -3.11 10.34
N ASP A 10 -4.70 -2.10 11.20
CA ASP A 10 -5.69 -1.04 11.04
C ASP A 10 -5.52 -0.39 9.67
N ILE A 11 -6.64 -0.16 8.99
CA ILE A 11 -6.63 0.26 7.60
C ILE A 11 -6.05 1.66 7.40
N ASN A 12 -6.28 2.58 8.35
CA ASN A 12 -5.78 3.95 8.24
C ASN A 12 -4.28 3.99 8.51
N ILE A 13 -3.80 3.13 9.41
CA ILE A 13 -2.36 2.95 9.66
C ILE A 13 -1.70 2.33 8.43
N LEU A 14 -2.27 1.27 7.87
CA LEU A 14 -1.75 0.63 6.66
C LEU A 14 -1.66 1.63 5.50
N PHE A 15 -2.75 2.35 5.22
CA PHE A 15 -2.79 3.40 4.22
C PHE A 15 -1.69 4.45 4.41
N SER A 16 -1.54 4.95 5.64
CA SER A 16 -0.53 5.96 5.96
C SER A 16 0.90 5.45 5.77
N ILE A 17 1.18 4.22 6.20
CA ILE A 17 2.50 3.59 6.04
C ILE A 17 2.81 3.38 4.55
N ILE A 18 1.88 2.82 3.78
CA ILE A 18 2.10 2.57 2.36
C ILE A 18 2.37 3.87 1.62
N ASN A 19 1.56 4.91 1.83
CA ASN A 19 1.80 6.21 1.18
C ASN A 19 3.10 6.88 1.60
N MET A 20 3.49 6.76 2.87
CA MET A 20 4.79 7.27 3.33
C MET A 20 5.93 6.52 2.61
N LYS A 21 5.84 5.19 2.50
CA LYS A 21 6.84 4.37 1.83
C LYS A 21 6.93 4.65 0.33
N LEU A 22 5.80 4.76 -0.36
CA LEU A 22 5.79 5.12 -1.79
C LEU A 22 6.33 6.52 -2.04
N ARG A 23 6.15 7.46 -1.11
CA ARG A 23 6.72 8.81 -1.25
C ARG A 23 8.23 8.84 -1.02
N ASP A 24 8.71 8.14 0.00
CA ASP A 24 10.07 8.33 0.53
C ASP A 24 11.06 7.25 0.06
N GLU A 25 10.60 6.05 -0.32
CA GLU A 25 11.45 4.86 -0.49
C GLU A 25 11.26 4.07 -1.80
N PHE A 26 10.15 4.24 -2.55
CA PHE A 26 9.84 3.40 -3.73
C PHE A 26 9.26 4.21 -4.89
N ASP A 27 9.65 3.91 -6.13
CA ASP A 27 9.14 4.63 -7.30
C ASP A 27 7.81 4.07 -7.81
N SER A 28 7.38 2.91 -7.30
CA SER A 28 6.10 2.28 -7.63
C SER A 28 5.62 1.31 -6.54
N LEU A 29 4.32 1.01 -6.56
CA LEU A 29 3.75 -0.06 -5.75
C LEU A 29 4.39 -1.43 -6.00
N GLU A 30 4.73 -1.75 -7.26
CA GLU A 30 5.39 -3.00 -7.66
C GLU A 30 6.74 -3.19 -6.94
N GLU A 31 7.54 -2.12 -6.82
CA GLU A 31 8.81 -2.17 -6.11
C GLU A 31 8.63 -2.35 -4.60
N LEU A 32 7.65 -1.66 -4.02
CA LEU A 32 7.34 -1.78 -2.60
C LEU A 32 6.95 -3.22 -2.25
N VAL A 33 6.00 -3.79 -2.98
CA VAL A 33 5.48 -5.13 -2.67
C VAL A 33 6.52 -6.22 -2.92
N LYS A 34 7.39 -6.04 -3.92
CA LYS A 34 8.54 -6.91 -4.16
C LYS A 34 9.58 -6.81 -3.04
N TYR A 35 9.87 -5.62 -2.53
CA TYR A 35 10.82 -5.41 -1.44
C TYR A 35 10.33 -6.04 -0.13
N TYR A 36 9.05 -5.88 0.19
CA TYR A 36 8.44 -6.45 1.40
C TYR A 36 7.98 -7.90 1.24
N ASP A 37 8.11 -8.47 0.04
CA ASP A 37 7.71 -9.84 -0.28
C ASP A 37 6.23 -10.08 0.09
N ILE A 38 5.36 -9.21 -0.43
CA ILE A 38 3.90 -9.27 -0.27
C ILE A 38 3.20 -9.26 -1.63
N ASP A 39 1.97 -9.77 -1.68
CA ASP A 39 1.18 -9.77 -2.90
C ASP A 39 0.53 -8.40 -3.14
N GLN A 40 0.75 -7.85 -4.34
CA GLN A 40 0.22 -6.54 -4.71
C GLN A 40 -1.30 -6.52 -4.71
N LYS A 41 -1.90 -7.55 -5.31
CA LYS A 41 -3.35 -7.62 -5.49
C LYS A 41 -4.04 -7.74 -4.15
N GLU A 42 -3.52 -8.54 -3.23
CA GLU A 42 -4.07 -8.62 -1.87
C GLU A 42 -4.00 -7.29 -1.11
N LEU A 43 -2.92 -6.51 -1.29
CA LEU A 43 -2.79 -5.18 -0.69
C LEU A 43 -3.79 -4.19 -1.29
N GLU A 44 -3.90 -4.18 -2.62
CA GLU A 44 -4.85 -3.32 -3.34
C GLU A 44 -6.29 -3.68 -2.99
N ASP A 45 -6.66 -4.96 -3.00
CA ASP A 45 -8.00 -5.44 -2.67
C ASP A 45 -8.39 -5.02 -1.24
N LYS A 46 -7.49 -5.19 -0.26
CA LYS A 46 -7.73 -4.79 1.13
C LYS A 46 -7.95 -3.28 1.27
N LEU A 47 -7.15 -2.48 0.57
CA LEU A 47 -7.28 -1.01 0.59
C LEU A 47 -8.56 -0.57 -0.15
N ASN A 48 -8.91 -1.24 -1.24
CA ASN A 48 -10.11 -0.99 -2.03
C ASN A 48 -11.40 -1.32 -1.27
N GLU A 49 -11.44 -2.44 -0.54
CA GLU A 49 -12.56 -2.78 0.35
C GLU A 49 -12.86 -1.69 1.39
N ALA A 50 -11.86 -0.88 1.74
CA ALA A 50 -11.99 0.26 2.64
C ALA A 50 -12.16 1.62 1.94
N GLY A 51 -12.31 1.63 0.62
CA GLY A 51 -12.50 2.84 -0.18
C GLY A 51 -11.22 3.57 -0.55
N TYR A 52 -10.08 2.89 -0.60
CA TYR A 52 -8.81 3.46 -1.09
C TYR A 52 -8.41 2.87 -2.43
N HIS A 53 -7.91 3.71 -3.35
CA HIS A 53 -7.46 3.29 -4.67
C HIS A 53 -6.04 3.78 -4.94
N TYR A 54 -5.24 2.96 -5.63
CA TYR A 54 -3.87 3.30 -6.02
C TYR A 54 -3.85 4.13 -7.30
N GLU A 55 -3.29 5.33 -7.22
CA GLU A 55 -3.08 6.23 -8.35
C GLU A 55 -1.66 6.09 -8.89
N SER A 56 -1.47 5.22 -9.89
CA SER A 56 -0.15 4.92 -10.46
C SER A 56 0.57 6.14 -11.03
N ASN A 57 -0.17 7.15 -11.52
CA ASN A 57 0.41 8.40 -12.02
C ASN A 57 1.08 9.25 -10.94
N HIS A 58 0.62 9.14 -9.70
CA HIS A 58 1.11 9.93 -8.57
C HIS A 58 1.83 9.07 -7.53
N ASN A 59 1.92 7.76 -7.75
CA ASN A 59 2.52 6.78 -6.85
C ASN A 59 1.99 6.90 -5.41
N HIS A 60 0.67 7.00 -5.23
CA HIS A 60 0.06 6.99 -3.90
C HIS A 60 -1.36 6.44 -3.94
N PHE A 61 -1.85 6.01 -2.79
CA PHE A 61 -3.25 5.70 -2.57
C PHE A 61 -4.04 6.95 -2.23
N THR A 62 -5.25 7.07 -2.76
CA THR A 62 -6.23 8.11 -2.44
C THR A 62 -7.54 7.49 -1.99
N LYS A 63 -8.35 8.26 -1.27
CA LYS A 63 -9.71 7.84 -0.91
C LYS A 63 -10.65 8.07 -2.09
N VAL A 64 -11.51 7.09 -2.37
CA VAL A 64 -12.62 7.15 -3.33
C VAL A 64 -13.86 7.74 -2.68
#